data_AF-A0A968Q4B7-F1
#
_entry.id   AF-A0A968Q4B7-F1
#
_cell.length_a   1.000
_cell.length_b   1.000
_cell.length_c   1.000
_cell.angle_alpha   90.00
_cell.angle_beta   90.00
_cell.angle_gamma   90.00
#
_symmetry.space_group_name_H-M   'P 1'
#
loop_
_entity.id
_entity.type
_entity.pdbx_description
1 polymer ?
#
loop_
_entity_poly.entity_id
_entity_poly.type
_entity_poly.pdbx_seq_one_letter_code
_entity_poly.pdbx_strand_id
1 'polypeptide(L)'
;MQLPCSRSFPLLPRYRLDDESPWLQGIDPLRRYWLAVNGDEATVRMLPGLSTQDFESFKQAIFGFRALEVGQELTLPADFGQQLTIACVAENCYAVTDDSTPAPLLHLFDREALESLLMTAHPDWQCAPQHLTLGRSLLAAAWGQSVAVKAA
;
A
#
# COMPACT_ATOMS: atom_id res chain seq x y z
N MET A 1 -20.72 -10.95 26.39
CA MET A 1 -21.31 -10.57 25.09
C MET A 1 -20.47 -11.20 24.00
N GLN A 2 -20.95 -12.29 23.39
CA GLN A 2 -20.34 -12.89 22.20
C GLN A 2 -20.59 -11.97 21.01
N LEU A 3 -19.53 -11.63 20.27
CA LEU A 3 -19.63 -11.04 18.93
C LEU A 3 -19.94 -12.17 17.94
N PRO A 4 -21.05 -12.14 17.19
CA PRO A 4 -21.29 -13.05 16.10
C PRO A 4 -20.71 -12.43 14.82
N CYS A 5 -19.62 -13.00 14.28
CA CYS A 5 -19.33 -12.95 12.85
C CYS A 5 -18.09 -13.80 12.55
N SER A 6 -18.32 -15.03 12.09
CA SER A 6 -17.43 -15.68 11.14
C SER A 6 -17.51 -14.93 9.80
N ARG A 7 -16.97 -13.70 9.76
CA ARG A 7 -16.48 -13.10 8.53
C ARG A 7 -15.04 -13.59 8.42
N SER A 8 -14.79 -14.49 7.48
CA SER A 8 -13.43 -14.89 7.15
C SER A 8 -12.73 -13.63 6.62
N PHE A 9 -11.96 -12.98 7.48
CA PHE A 9 -10.98 -11.99 7.04
C PHE A 9 -9.82 -12.79 6.48
N PRO A 10 -9.52 -12.71 5.17
CA PRO A 10 -8.35 -13.36 4.63
C PRO A 10 -7.13 -12.68 5.24
N LEU A 11 -6.51 -13.34 6.23
CA LEU A 11 -5.17 -12.98 6.68
C LEU A 11 -4.23 -13.41 5.57
N LEU A 12 -3.69 -12.43 4.85
CA LEU A 12 -2.72 -12.65 3.79
C LEU A 12 -1.36 -12.98 4.43
N PRO A 13 -0.48 -13.77 3.77
CA PRO A 13 0.94 -13.75 4.08
C PRO A 13 1.42 -12.31 4.23
N ARG A 14 2.24 -12.11 5.25
CA ARG A 14 2.84 -10.83 5.56
C ARG A 14 3.85 -10.49 4.47
N TYR A 15 3.69 -9.33 3.84
CA TYR A 15 4.60 -8.80 2.85
C TYR A 15 5.92 -8.38 3.51
N ARG A 16 7.03 -8.90 2.97
CA ARG A 16 8.39 -8.59 3.41
C ARG A 16 9.25 -8.21 2.21
N LEU A 17 10.30 -7.41 2.43
CA LEU A 17 11.21 -7.02 1.35
C LEU A 17 12.09 -8.18 0.86
N ASP A 18 12.37 -9.14 1.73
CA ASP A 18 13.17 -10.33 1.45
C ASP A 18 12.36 -11.50 0.87
N ASP A 19 11.06 -11.31 0.61
CA ASP A 19 10.22 -12.34 0.01
C ASP A 19 10.67 -12.62 -1.44
N GLU A 20 10.78 -13.91 -1.79
CA GLU A 20 11.07 -14.33 -3.17
C GLU A 20 9.89 -14.06 -4.14
N SER A 21 8.70 -13.76 -3.60
CA SER A 21 7.49 -13.52 -4.39
C SER A 21 7.25 -12.01 -4.60
N PRO A 22 7.09 -11.53 -5.85
CA PRO A 22 6.97 -10.11 -6.17
C PRO A 22 5.57 -9.58 -5.85
N TRP A 23 5.28 -9.43 -4.55
CA TRP A 23 4.02 -8.84 -4.09
C TRP A 23 3.90 -7.36 -4.44
N LEU A 24 5.02 -6.62 -4.57
CA LEU A 24 5.03 -5.23 -5.01
C LEU A 24 5.23 -5.18 -6.54
N GLN A 25 4.16 -4.86 -7.27
CA GLN A 25 4.21 -4.66 -8.72
C GLN A 25 4.87 -3.33 -9.08
N GLY A 26 4.73 -2.33 -8.21
CA GLY A 26 5.43 -1.07 -8.34
C GLY A 26 4.73 0.09 -7.63
N ILE A 27 5.32 1.26 -7.79
CA ILE A 27 4.86 2.51 -7.17
C ILE A 27 4.74 3.54 -8.29
N ASP A 28 3.52 4.03 -8.50
CA ASP A 28 3.23 4.96 -9.60
C ASP A 28 3.61 6.42 -9.25
N PRO A 29 3.52 7.37 -10.20
CA PRO A 29 3.87 8.77 -9.95
C PRO A 29 3.01 9.48 -8.90
N LEU A 30 1.83 8.93 -8.56
CA LEU A 30 0.94 9.42 -7.50
C LEU A 30 1.21 8.70 -6.18
N ARG A 31 2.36 8.01 -6.07
CA ARG A 31 2.81 7.23 -4.92
C ARG A 31 1.84 6.14 -4.51
N ARG A 32 1.00 5.64 -5.42
CA ARG A 32 0.10 4.51 -5.11
C ARG A 32 0.90 3.22 -5.16
N TYR A 33 0.67 2.35 -4.19
CA TYR A 33 1.34 1.05 -4.10
C TYR A 33 0.48 0.01 -4.80
N TRP A 34 1.01 -0.59 -5.86
CA TRP A 34 0.32 -1.63 -6.62
C TRP A 34 0.81 -3.00 -6.17
N LEU A 35 -0.08 -3.76 -5.53
CA LEU A 35 0.26 -4.98 -4.80
C LEU A 35 -0.45 -6.19 -5.40
N ALA A 36 0.29 -7.24 -5.75
CA ALA A 36 -0.26 -8.56 -6.07
C ALA A 36 -0.67 -9.26 -4.77
N VAL A 37 -1.97 -9.48 -4.59
CA VAL A 37 -2.53 -10.09 -3.38
C VAL A 37 -2.03 -11.52 -3.26
N ASN A 38 -1.35 -11.86 -2.17
CA ASN A 38 -0.73 -13.17 -1.96
C ASN A 38 0.31 -13.57 -3.03
N GLY A 39 0.88 -12.59 -3.75
CA GLY A 39 1.73 -12.85 -4.90
C GLY A 39 0.99 -13.31 -6.15
N ASP A 40 -0.35 -13.28 -6.16
CA ASP A 40 -1.15 -13.52 -7.36
C ASP A 40 -1.18 -12.27 -8.24
N GLU A 41 -0.43 -12.30 -9.34
CA GLU A 41 -0.36 -11.22 -10.32
C GLU A 41 -1.70 -10.97 -11.05
N ALA A 42 -2.62 -11.94 -11.04
CA ALA A 42 -3.96 -11.73 -11.58
C ALA A 42 -4.84 -10.86 -10.66
N THR A 43 -4.48 -10.80 -9.36
CA THR A 43 -5.23 -10.09 -8.33
C THR A 43 -4.41 -8.94 -7.78
N VAL A 44 -4.32 -7.85 -8.53
CA VAL A 44 -3.63 -6.62 -8.10
C VAL A 44 -4.59 -5.68 -7.36
N ARG A 45 -4.11 -5.09 -6.27
CA ARG A 45 -4.78 -4.05 -5.47
C ARG A 45 -3.93 -2.79 -5.40
N MET A 46 -4.62 -1.67 -5.22
CA MET A 46 -4.00 -0.36 -5.10
C MET A 46 -4.21 0.13 -3.68
N LEU A 47 -3.11 0.41 -2.98
CA LEU A 47 -3.14 1.12 -1.71
C LEU A 47 -2.74 2.59 -1.92
N PRO A 48 -3.43 3.54 -1.26
CA PRO A 48 -2.97 4.91 -1.23
C PRO A 48 -1.61 4.98 -0.52
N GLY A 49 -0.68 5.74 -1.08
CA GLY A 49 0.59 6.03 -0.41
C GLY A 49 0.56 7.31 0.40
N LEU A 50 1.51 7.43 1.33
CA LEU A 50 1.71 8.64 2.12
C LEU A 50 1.95 9.84 1.18
N SER A 51 1.19 10.90 1.38
CA SER A 51 1.38 12.19 0.70
C SER A 51 1.40 13.32 1.71
N THR A 52 2.52 14.05 1.74
CA THR A 52 2.76 15.15 2.67
C THR A 52 3.09 16.43 1.93
N GLN A 53 2.66 17.56 2.49
CA GLN A 53 2.84 18.87 1.84
C GLN A 53 4.29 19.38 1.95
N ASP A 54 5.01 18.97 2.99
CA ASP A 54 6.38 19.37 3.24
C ASP A 54 7.18 18.26 3.97
N PHE A 55 8.50 18.50 4.06
CA PHE A 55 9.44 17.56 4.67
C PHE A 55 9.24 17.39 6.19
N GLU A 56 8.72 18.41 6.88
CA GLU A 56 8.43 18.29 8.32
C GLU A 56 7.28 17.32 8.55
N SER A 57 6.20 17.48 7.80
CA SER A 57 5.03 16.59 7.81
C SER A 57 5.43 15.14 7.47
N PHE A 58 6.33 14.96 6.51
CA PHE A 58 6.92 13.65 6.21
C PHE A 58 7.63 13.04 7.43
N LYS A 59 8.53 13.78 8.09
CA LYS A 59 9.22 13.30 9.29
C LYS A 59 8.24 12.94 10.41
N GLN A 60 7.22 13.78 10.64
CA GLN A 60 6.21 13.51 11.66
C GLN A 60 5.42 12.23 11.36
N ALA A 61 5.08 11.98 10.09
CA ALA A 61 4.45 10.72 9.68
C ALA A 61 5.35 9.50 9.96
N ILE A 62 6.64 9.57 9.61
CA ILE A 62 7.60 8.48 9.87
C ILE A 62 7.83 8.27 11.38
N PHE A 63 7.94 9.34 12.17
CA PHE A 63 8.06 9.22 13.62
C PHE A 63 6.80 8.66 14.26
N GLY A 64 5.62 9.09 13.81
CA GLY A 64 4.34 8.52 14.25
C GLY A 64 4.27 7.03 13.97
N PHE A 65 4.67 6.59 12.77
CA PHE A 65 4.71 5.17 12.42
C PHE A 65 5.68 4.38 13.31
N ARG A 66 6.90 4.89 13.52
CA ARG A 66 7.91 4.24 14.36
C ARG A 66 7.52 4.16 15.85
N ALA A 67 6.70 5.10 16.32
CA ALA A 67 6.19 5.14 17.68
C ALA A 67 4.94 4.28 17.91
N LEU A 68 4.38 3.68 16.86
CA LEU A 68 3.12 2.95 16.94
C LEU A 68 3.26 1.66 17.78
N GLU A 69 2.51 1.58 18.88
CA GLU A 69 2.47 0.41 19.77
C GLU A 69 1.37 -0.57 19.37
N VAL A 70 1.48 -1.83 19.82
CA VAL A 70 0.48 -2.87 19.53
C VAL A 70 -0.91 -2.45 20.00
N GLY A 71 -1.89 -2.55 19.10
CA GLY A 71 -3.27 -2.13 19.29
C GLY A 71 -3.55 -0.67 18.93
N GLN A 72 -2.53 0.11 18.55
CA GLN A 72 -2.71 1.49 18.09
C GLN A 72 -2.87 1.59 16.57
N GLU A 73 -3.51 2.66 16.15
CA GLU A 73 -3.69 3.03 14.75
C GLU A 73 -3.13 4.42 14.47
N LEU A 74 -2.64 4.61 13.25
CA LEU A 74 -2.16 5.88 12.72
C LEU A 74 -2.82 6.12 11.37
N THR A 75 -3.53 7.24 11.25
CA THR A 75 -4.10 7.68 9.98
C THR A 75 -3.21 8.77 9.38
N LEU A 76 -2.73 8.53 8.17
CA LEU A 76 -1.84 9.39 7.43
C LEU A 76 -2.55 10.00 6.21
N PRO A 77 -2.18 11.23 5.82
CA PRO A 77 -2.68 11.82 4.60
C PRO A 77 -2.18 11.07 3.36
N ALA A 78 -3.06 10.90 2.39
CA ALA A 78 -2.75 10.43 1.05
C ALA A 78 -3.31 11.39 0.01
N ASP A 79 -2.89 11.23 -1.25
CA ASP A 79 -3.32 12.11 -2.34
C ASP A 79 -4.84 12.06 -2.59
N PHE A 80 -5.37 13.14 -3.16
CA PHE A 80 -6.78 13.29 -3.54
C PHE A 80 -7.77 13.12 -2.37
N GLY A 81 -7.38 13.51 -1.16
CA GLY A 81 -8.24 13.45 0.03
C GLY A 81 -8.44 12.03 0.56
N GLN A 82 -7.66 11.05 0.08
CA GLN A 82 -7.63 9.71 0.64
C GLN A 82 -6.86 9.69 1.96
N GLN A 83 -7.01 8.60 2.70
CA GLN A 83 -6.30 8.34 3.94
C GLN A 83 -5.64 6.98 3.88
N LEU A 84 -4.47 6.88 4.48
CA LEU A 84 -3.75 5.63 4.72
C LEU A 84 -3.83 5.33 6.22
N THR A 85 -4.63 4.34 6.61
CA THR A 85 -4.72 3.91 8.01
C THR A 85 -3.87 2.68 8.24
N ILE A 86 -2.96 2.78 9.21
CA ILE A 86 -2.02 1.73 9.60
C ILE A 86 -2.34 1.32 11.03
N ALA A 87 -2.60 0.02 11.25
CA ALA A 87 -2.79 -0.55 12.58
C ALA A 87 -1.58 -1.42 12.96
N CYS A 88 -1.03 -1.25 14.16
CA CYS A 88 -0.03 -2.17 14.70
C CYS A 88 -0.76 -3.35 15.37
N VAL A 89 -0.87 -4.48 14.67
CA VAL A 89 -1.68 -5.62 15.13
C VAL A 89 -0.90 -6.57 16.04
N ALA A 90 0.42 -6.61 15.91
CA ALA A 90 1.34 -7.34 16.76
C ALA A 90 2.76 -6.76 16.62
N GLU A 91 3.71 -7.26 17.42
CA GLU A 91 5.11 -6.88 17.28
C GLU A 91 5.60 -7.14 15.85
N ASN A 92 6.14 -6.10 15.21
CA ASN A 92 6.62 -6.13 13.83
C ASN A 92 5.53 -6.55 12.80
N CYS A 93 4.24 -6.39 13.11
CA CYS A 93 3.15 -6.74 12.20
C CYS A 93 2.16 -5.57 12.11
N TYR A 94 2.06 -5.01 10.90
CA TYR A 94 1.25 -3.83 10.61
C TYR A 94 0.20 -4.15 9.56
N ALA A 95 -1.04 -3.74 9.80
CA ALA A 95 -2.14 -3.92 8.88
C ALA A 95 -2.50 -2.59 8.20
N VAL A 96 -2.71 -2.64 6.89
CA VAL A 96 -3.31 -1.55 6.10
C VAL A 96 -4.60 -2.07 5.49
N THR A 97 -5.68 -1.33 5.71
CA THR A 97 -7.01 -1.68 5.20
C THR A 97 -7.15 -1.24 3.74
N ASP A 98 -7.62 -2.17 2.91
CA ASP A 98 -8.11 -1.93 1.56
C ASP A 98 -9.64 -1.99 1.55
N ASP A 99 -10.26 -0.81 1.47
CA ASP A 99 -11.71 -0.63 1.41
C ASP A 99 -12.23 -0.61 -0.05
N SER A 100 -11.39 -0.87 -1.05
CA SER A 100 -11.79 -0.83 -2.47
C SER A 100 -12.67 -2.00 -2.91
N THR A 101 -12.91 -2.97 -2.02
CA THR A 101 -13.73 -4.15 -2.31
C THR A 101 -14.89 -4.32 -1.32
N PRO A 102 -15.98 -5.05 -1.68
CA PRO A 102 -17.11 -5.27 -0.79
C PRO A 102 -16.78 -5.99 0.52
N ALA A 103 -15.64 -6.69 0.57
CA ALA A 103 -15.13 -7.34 1.77
C ALA A 103 -13.80 -6.67 2.15
N PRO A 104 -13.69 -6.00 3.31
CA PRO A 104 -12.47 -5.30 3.68
C PRO A 104 -11.30 -6.27 3.73
N LEU A 105 -10.23 -5.93 3.02
CA LEU A 105 -9.02 -6.74 2.92
C LEU A 105 -7.92 -6.07 3.74
N LEU A 106 -7.17 -6.87 4.50
CA LEU A 106 -6.07 -6.39 5.33
C LEU A 106 -4.76 -6.83 4.70
N HIS A 107 -3.98 -5.86 4.24
CA HIS A 107 -2.61 -6.08 3.82
C HIS A 107 -1.70 -6.06 5.04
N LEU A 108 -0.99 -7.17 5.29
CA LEU A 108 -0.08 -7.28 6.43
C LEU A 108 1.35 -7.04 5.96
N PHE A 109 2.09 -6.21 6.69
CA PHE A 109 3.48 -5.87 6.41
C PHE A 109 4.35 -6.10 7.64
N ASP A 110 5.62 -6.42 7.43
CA ASP A 110 6.63 -6.13 8.43
C ASP A 110 6.92 -4.63 8.55
N ARG A 111 7.66 -4.25 9.60
CA ARG A 111 8.10 -2.88 9.80
C ARG A 111 8.91 -2.39 8.60
N GLU A 112 9.85 -3.19 8.13
CA GLU A 112 10.85 -2.79 7.13
C GLU A 112 10.19 -2.48 5.77
N ALA A 113 9.31 -3.35 5.31
CA ALA A 113 8.54 -3.21 4.08
C ALA A 113 7.60 -2.01 4.16
N LEU A 114 6.82 -1.87 5.24
CA LEU A 114 5.90 -0.74 5.35
C LEU A 114 6.65 0.59 5.49
N GLU A 115 7.73 0.63 6.27
CA GLU A 115 8.58 1.81 6.37
C GLU A 115 9.17 2.19 5.01
N SER A 116 9.66 1.21 4.24
CA SER A 116 10.20 1.44 2.91
C SER A 116 9.17 2.00 1.93
N LEU A 117 7.91 1.54 2.03
CA LEU A 117 6.80 2.15 1.28
C LEU A 117 6.55 3.59 1.72
N LEU A 118 6.49 3.87 3.02
CA LEU A 118 6.28 5.23 3.53
C LEU A 118 7.41 6.18 3.13
N MET A 119 8.65 5.69 3.05
CA MET A 119 9.81 6.47 2.63
C MET A 119 9.70 7.00 1.19
N THR A 120 8.80 6.48 0.35
CA THR A 120 8.57 7.03 -1.01
C THR A 120 7.85 8.38 -1.01
N ALA A 121 7.35 8.82 0.15
CA ALA A 121 6.85 10.18 0.33
C ALA A 121 7.96 11.24 0.46
N HIS A 122 9.23 10.82 0.59
CA HIS A 122 10.35 11.74 0.63
C HIS A 122 10.38 12.65 -0.63
N PRO A 123 10.68 13.96 -0.51
CA PRO A 123 10.70 14.89 -1.64
C PRO A 123 11.64 14.48 -2.78
N ASP A 124 12.78 13.89 -2.44
CA ASP A 124 13.79 13.44 -3.42
C ASP A 124 13.47 12.06 -4.04
N TRP A 125 12.43 11.37 -3.58
CA TRP A 125 12.06 10.10 -4.18
C TRP A 125 11.54 10.32 -5.60
N GLN A 126 12.00 9.48 -6.53
CA GLN A 126 11.60 9.51 -7.92
C GLN A 126 10.97 8.18 -8.33
N CYS A 127 9.85 8.25 -9.04
CA CYS A 127 9.22 7.08 -9.62
C CYS A 127 10.17 6.44 -10.64
N ALA A 128 10.33 5.12 -10.53
CA ALA A 128 11.15 4.38 -11.47
C ALA A 128 10.59 4.54 -12.91
N PRO A 129 11.43 4.71 -13.95
CA PRO A 129 10.96 5.00 -15.31
C PRO A 129 9.93 3.98 -15.84
N GLN A 130 10.09 2.70 -15.50
CA GLN A 130 9.17 1.64 -15.90
C GLN A 130 7.78 1.74 -15.23
N HIS A 131 7.64 2.47 -14.12
CA HIS A 131 6.37 2.62 -13.40
C HIS A 131 5.57 3.87 -13.79
N LEU A 132 6.09 4.73 -14.67
CA LEU A 132 5.43 5.97 -15.08
C LEU A 132 4.03 5.74 -15.66
N THR A 133 3.80 4.60 -16.30
CA THR A 133 2.50 4.21 -16.87
C THR A 133 1.84 3.06 -16.12
N LEU A 134 2.37 2.64 -14.96
CA LEU A 134 1.92 1.44 -14.24
C LEU A 134 0.43 1.49 -13.94
N GLY A 135 -0.03 2.54 -13.25
CA GLY A 135 -1.44 2.67 -12.89
C GLY A 135 -2.37 2.72 -14.12
N ARG A 136 -1.94 3.37 -15.21
CA ARG A 136 -2.70 3.38 -16.48
C ARG A 136 -2.78 1.98 -17.09
N SER A 137 -1.66 1.24 -17.07
CA SER A 137 -1.55 -0.09 -17.68
C SER A 137 -2.38 -1.11 -16.91
N LEU A 138 -2.32 -1.08 -15.58
CA LEU A 138 -3.08 -1.98 -14.72
C LEU A 138 -4.59 -1.69 -14.76
N LEU A 139 -5.01 -0.43 -14.78
CA LEU A 139 -6.43 -0.07 -14.95
C LEU A 139 -6.97 -0.49 -16.32
N ALA A 140 -6.18 -0.29 -17.38
CA ALA A 140 -6.57 -0.69 -18.72
C ALA A 140 -6.68 -2.21 -18.86
N ALA A 141 -5.74 -2.96 -18.28
CA ALA A 141 -5.81 -4.42 -18.20
C ALA A 141 -7.06 -4.90 -17.44
N ALA A 142 -7.38 -4.28 -16.29
CA ALA A 142 -8.58 -4.60 -15.51
C ALA A 142 -9.89 -4.31 -16.26
N TRP A 143 -9.90 -3.35 -17.19
CA TRP A 143 -11.04 -3.03 -18.06
C TRP A 143 -11.02 -3.75 -19.42
N GLY A 144 -10.05 -4.64 -19.67
CA GLY A 144 -9.92 -5.34 -20.95
C GLY A 144 -9.56 -4.43 -22.13
N GLN A 145 -9.04 -3.23 -21.87
CA GLN A 145 -8.62 -2.27 -22.90
C GLN A 145 -7.11 -2.36 -23.12
N SER A 146 -6.68 -2.68 -24.34
CA SER A 146 -5.27 -2.62 -24.74
C SER A 146 -4.79 -1.17 -24.72
N VAL A 147 -3.79 -0.84 -23.89
CA VAL A 147 -3.10 0.45 -23.97
C VAL A 147 -2.29 0.48 -25.25
N ALA A 148 -2.77 1.23 -26.24
CA ALA A 148 -1.99 1.51 -27.45
C ALA A 148 -0.75 2.33 -27.07
N VAL A 149 0.41 1.67 -27.00
CA VAL A 149 1.71 2.34 -26.97
C VAL A 149 1.93 2.95 -28.34
N LYS A 150 1.83 4.28 -28.44
CA LYS A 150 2.20 4.99 -29.66
C LYS A 150 3.72 5.00 -29.73
N ALA A 151 4.29 4.16 -30.61
CA ALA A 151 5.71 4.20 -30.94
C ALA A 151 6.08 5.57 -31.53
N ALA A 152 7.27 6.05 -31.15
CA ALA A 152 7.86 7.32 -31.55
C ALA A 152 8.07 7.44 -33.06
#